data_AF-A0A934HZL6-F1
#
_entry.id   AF-A0A934HZL6-F1
#
_cell.length_a   1.000
_cell.length_b   1.000
_cell.length_c   1.000
_cell.angle_alpha   90.00
_cell.angle_beta   90.00
_cell.angle_gamma   90.00
#
_symmetry.space_group_name_H-M   'P 1'
#
loop_
_entity.id
_entity.type
_entity.pdbx_description
1 polymer ?
#
loop_
_entity_poly.entity_id
_entity_poly.type
_entity_poly.pdbx_seq_one_letter_code
_entity_poly.pdbx_strand_id
1 'polypeptide(L)'
;MGSSYIPGIDNPHDVSLSPSAVPRVIQRVFMALLIGAFLVVIGFALTEHWRRATFLLGCALMWLSVIRVTCDSRILGVLAVRSRKFDAPFTLLVGGSMVFLAMSVDPLGS
;
A
#
# COMPACT_ATOMS: atom_id res chain seq x y z
N MET A 1 -27.45 1.32 -7.51
CA MET A 1 -27.01 2.63 -7.00
C MET A 1 -25.70 2.97 -7.70
N GLY A 2 -25.75 3.66 -8.84
CA GLY A 2 -24.55 4.02 -9.59
C GLY A 2 -23.71 4.99 -8.77
N SER A 3 -22.40 4.76 -8.67
CA SER A 3 -21.50 5.69 -8.00
C SER A 3 -21.52 7.01 -8.78
N SER A 4 -22.12 8.06 -8.21
CA SER A 4 -22.07 9.40 -8.78
C SER A 4 -20.61 9.85 -8.80
N TYR A 5 -20.02 9.84 -9.98
CA TYR A 5 -18.68 10.36 -10.21
C TYR A 5 -18.61 11.82 -9.73
N ILE A 6 -17.68 12.11 -8.82
CA ILE A 6 -17.39 13.46 -8.33
C ILE A 6 -16.07 13.90 -8.95
N PRO A 7 -16.10 14.78 -9.98
CA PRO A 7 -14.90 15.31 -10.59
C PRO A 7 -13.97 15.94 -9.55
N GLY A 8 -12.66 15.67 -9.66
CA GLY A 8 -11.63 16.22 -8.77
C GLY A 8 -11.38 15.44 -7.47
N ILE A 9 -12.29 14.56 -7.07
CA ILE A 9 -12.10 13.67 -5.90
C ILE A 9 -11.96 12.20 -6.32
N ASP A 10 -12.78 11.75 -7.28
CA ASP A 10 -12.70 10.38 -7.77
C ASP A 10 -11.53 10.20 -8.73
N ASN A 11 -10.81 9.09 -8.59
CA ASN A 11 -9.72 8.75 -9.50
C ASN A 11 -10.29 8.50 -10.91
N PRO A 12 -9.93 9.32 -11.91
CA PRO A 12 -10.45 9.19 -13.28
C PRO A 12 -10.08 7.84 -13.92
N HIS A 13 -9.01 7.20 -13.48
CA HIS A 13 -8.56 5.91 -14.02
C HIS A 13 -9.36 4.71 -13.51
N ASP A 14 -10.13 4.88 -12.43
CA ASP A 14 -10.83 3.79 -11.76
C ASP A 14 -12.37 3.89 -11.86
N VAL A 15 -12.89 4.91 -12.56
CA VAL A 15 -14.34 5.19 -12.69
C VAL A 15 -15.14 4.04 -13.31
N SER A 16 -14.50 3.21 -14.12
CA SER A 16 -15.12 2.07 -14.80
C SER A 16 -15.00 0.76 -14.02
N LEU A 17 -14.33 0.76 -12.86
CA LEU A 17 -14.17 -0.44 -12.05
C LEU A 17 -15.46 -0.75 -11.31
N SER A 18 -15.75 -2.06 -11.19
CA SER A 18 -16.84 -2.52 -10.33
C SER A 18 -16.52 -2.22 -8.86
N PRO A 19 -17.54 -1.90 -8.03
CA PRO A 19 -17.35 -1.75 -6.59
C PRO A 19 -16.70 -2.99 -5.99
N SER A 20 -15.82 -2.78 -5.02
CA SER A 20 -15.20 -3.87 -4.28
C SER A 20 -16.25 -4.78 -3.61
N ALA A 21 -16.01 -6.08 -3.66
CA ALA A 21 -16.78 -7.07 -2.91
C ALA A 21 -16.47 -7.04 -1.39
N VAL A 22 -15.38 -6.37 -0.99
CA VAL A 22 -14.94 -6.29 0.41
C VAL A 22 -15.77 -5.24 1.15
N PRO A 23 -16.39 -5.58 2.30
CA PRO A 23 -17.10 -4.62 3.13
C PRO A 23 -16.26 -3.41 3.51
N ARG A 24 -16.86 -2.22 3.50
CA ARG A 24 -16.15 -0.95 3.75
C ARG A 24 -15.41 -0.90 5.08
N VAL A 25 -15.94 -1.56 6.12
CA VAL A 25 -15.27 -1.66 7.43
C VAL A 25 -13.93 -2.40 7.30
N ILE A 26 -13.91 -3.51 6.56
CA ILE A 26 -12.69 -4.29 6.33
C ILE A 26 -11.69 -3.50 5.51
N GLN A 27 -12.15 -2.76 4.48
CA GLN A 27 -11.27 -1.88 3.70
C GLN A 27 -10.59 -0.81 4.58
N ARG A 28 -11.33 -0.23 5.55
CA ARG A 28 -10.76 0.71 6.52
C ARG A 28 -9.77 0.05 7.48
N VAL A 29 -10.04 -1.17 7.92
CA VAL A 29 -9.10 -1.94 8.74
C VAL A 29 -7.81 -2.20 7.97
N PHE A 30 -7.89 -2.57 6.69
CA PHE A 30 -6.71 -2.74 5.83
C PHE A 30 -5.88 -1.47 5.68
N MET A 31 -6.54 -0.32 5.53
CA MET A 31 -5.87 0.99 5.53
C MET A 31 -5.23 1.33 6.89
N ALA A 32 -5.92 1.04 8.00
CA ALA A 32 -5.37 1.26 9.34
C ALA A 32 -4.14 0.38 9.59
N LEU A 33 -4.16 -0.87 9.13
CA LEU A 33 -3.00 -1.78 9.19
C LEU A 33 -1.83 -1.24 8.36
N LEU A 34 -2.08 -0.72 7.15
CA LEU A 34 -1.05 -0.09 6.34
C LEU A 34 -0.41 1.09 7.07
N ILE A 35 -1.23 2.01 7.60
CA ILE A 35 -0.75 3.18 8.35
C ILE A 35 0.05 2.75 9.58
N GLY A 36 -0.44 1.77 10.34
CA GLY A 36 0.27 1.19 11.48
C GLY A 36 1.64 0.62 11.08
N ALA A 37 1.72 -0.10 9.95
CA ALA A 37 2.99 -0.60 9.44
C ALA A 37 3.97 0.54 9.13
N PHE A 38 3.51 1.63 8.51
CA PHE A 38 4.35 2.82 8.27
C PHE A 38 4.87 3.45 9.56
N LEU A 39 4.06 3.53 10.61
CA LEU A 39 4.51 4.04 11.92
C LEU A 39 5.63 3.17 12.51
N VAL A 40 5.51 1.83 12.39
CA VAL A 40 6.56 0.90 12.84
C VAL A 40 7.82 1.03 11.97
N VAL A 41 7.68 1.20 10.65
CA VAL A 41 8.81 1.48 9.74
C VAL A 41 9.57 2.73 10.19
N ILE A 42 8.86 3.81 10.48
CA ILE A 42 9.47 5.06 10.98
C ILE A 42 10.20 4.80 12.29
N GLY A 43 9.62 4.03 13.22
CA GLY A 43 10.28 3.65 14.47
C GLY A 43 11.61 2.91 14.25
N PHE A 44 11.64 1.94 13.33
CA PHE A 44 12.90 1.25 12.98
C PHE A 44 13.90 2.16 12.25
N ALA A 45 13.42 3.03 11.37
CA ALA A 45 14.27 3.95 10.62
C ALA A 45 14.97 4.96 11.55
N LEU A 46 14.31 5.40 12.62
CA LEU A 46 14.85 6.33 13.61
C LEU A 46 15.77 5.69 14.66
N THR A 47 15.84 4.36 14.73
CA THR A 47 16.58 3.63 15.76
C THR A 47 17.79 2.87 15.22
N GLU A 48 18.38 3.32 14.09
CA GLU A 48 19.51 2.65 13.41
C GLU A 48 19.20 1.23 12.88
N HIS A 49 17.94 0.80 12.90
CA HIS A 49 17.50 -0.50 12.39
C HIS A 49 17.09 -0.43 10.92
N TRP A 50 17.93 0.19 10.08
CA TRP A 50 17.61 0.47 8.67
C TRP A 50 17.21 -0.80 7.89
N ARG A 51 17.83 -1.95 8.18
CA ARG A 51 17.50 -3.22 7.50
C ARG A 51 16.09 -3.69 7.83
N ARG A 52 15.68 -3.62 9.11
CA ARG A 52 14.33 -3.97 9.56
C ARG A 52 13.30 -2.98 9.02
N ALA A 53 13.65 -1.69 8.98
CA ALA A 53 12.82 -0.64 8.40
C ALA A 53 12.56 -0.89 6.90
N THR A 54 13.61 -1.16 6.12
CA THR A 54 13.51 -1.44 4.68
C THR A 54 12.73 -2.72 4.39
N PHE A 55 12.95 -3.79 5.16
CA PHE A 55 12.18 -5.03 5.04
C PHE A 55 10.69 -4.77 5.27
N LEU A 56 10.34 -4.12 6.39
CA LEU A 56 8.94 -3.87 6.74
C LEU A 56 8.28 -2.89 5.77
N LEU A 57 9.01 -1.88 5.27
CA LEU A 57 8.52 -0.97 4.24
C LEU A 57 8.25 -1.72 2.94
N GLY A 58 9.13 -2.65 2.56
CA GLY A 58 8.91 -3.53 1.43
C GLY A 58 7.63 -4.36 1.59
N CYS A 59 7.42 -5.00 2.75
CA CYS A 59 6.18 -5.70 3.06
C CYS A 59 4.95 -4.77 3.03
N ALA A 60 5.08 -3.52 3.50
CA ALA A 60 3.99 -2.54 3.47
C ALA A 60 3.63 -2.13 2.03
N LEU A 61 4.60 -2.01 1.12
CA LEU A 61 4.34 -1.75 -0.30
C LEU A 61 3.69 -2.96 -1.00
N MET A 62 4.10 -4.18 -0.65
CA MET A 62 3.43 -5.39 -1.14
C MET A 62 1.98 -5.46 -0.61
N TRP A 63 1.74 -5.09 0.65
CA TRP A 63 0.40 -4.95 1.21
C TRP A 63 -0.41 -3.86 0.52
N LEU A 64 0.22 -2.73 0.18
CA LEU A 64 -0.42 -1.67 -0.62
C LEU A 64 -0.89 -2.20 -1.98
N SER A 65 -0.12 -3.06 -2.63
CA SER A 65 -0.54 -3.73 -3.88
C SER A 65 -1.82 -4.55 -3.68
N VAL A 66 -1.91 -5.32 -2.59
CA VAL A 66 -3.11 -6.11 -2.25
C VAL A 66 -4.31 -5.20 -2.06
N ILE A 67 -4.21 -4.18 -1.19
CA ILE A 67 -5.36 -3.31 -0.93
C ILE A 67 -5.74 -2.47 -2.17
N ARG A 68 -4.77 -2.16 -3.06
CA ARG A 68 -5.04 -1.45 -4.31
C ARG A 68 -5.91 -2.25 -5.26
N VAL A 69 -5.81 -3.59 -5.25
CA VAL A 69 -6.65 -4.46 -6.06
C VAL A 69 -7.95 -4.87 -5.37
N THR A 70 -7.97 -4.96 -4.04
CA THR A 70 -9.15 -5.41 -3.29
C THR A 70 -10.08 -4.30 -2.85
N CYS A 71 -9.62 -3.07 -2.62
CA CYS A 71 -10.41 -1.98 -2.04
C CYS A 71 -10.81 -0.91 -3.08
N ASP A 72 -11.81 -0.12 -2.72
CA ASP A 72 -12.30 0.99 -3.53
C ASP A 72 -11.36 2.21 -3.42
N SER A 73 -11.13 2.88 -4.55
CA SER A 73 -10.22 4.03 -4.64
C SER A 73 -10.65 5.21 -3.76
N ARG A 74 -11.95 5.32 -3.46
CA ARG A 74 -12.48 6.33 -2.54
C ARG A 74 -12.04 6.12 -1.09
N ILE A 75 -11.76 4.88 -0.70
CA ILE A 75 -11.22 4.56 0.65
C ILE A 75 -9.71 4.72 0.67
N LEU A 76 -9.02 4.39 -0.43
CA LEU A 76 -7.58 4.59 -0.57
C LEU A 76 -7.20 6.07 -0.67
N GLY A 77 -8.09 6.91 -1.20
CA GLY A 77 -7.89 8.35 -1.32
C GLY A 77 -6.63 8.70 -2.13
N VAL A 78 -5.72 9.46 -1.50
CA VAL A 78 -4.47 9.93 -2.12
C VAL A 78 -3.52 8.81 -2.53
N LEU A 79 -3.74 7.57 -2.10
CA LEU A 79 -2.94 6.42 -2.55
C LEU A 79 -3.40 5.86 -3.91
N ALA A 80 -4.53 6.34 -4.44
CA ALA A 80 -5.10 5.89 -5.71
C ALA A 80 -5.12 7.02 -6.75
N VAL A 81 -3.96 7.63 -7.04
CA VAL A 81 -3.85 8.74 -8.01
C VAL A 81 -3.74 8.24 -9.46
N ARG A 82 -3.06 7.11 -9.67
CA ARG A 82 -2.84 6.52 -10.99
C ARG A 82 -3.68 5.25 -11.14
N SER A 83 -3.70 4.67 -12.33
CA SER A 83 -4.48 3.46 -12.62
C SER A 83 -4.05 2.27 -11.75
N ARG A 84 -5.03 1.50 -11.30
CA ARG A 84 -4.80 0.25 -10.53
C ARG A 84 -3.82 -0.70 -11.22
N LYS A 85 -3.91 -0.79 -12.57
CA LYS A 85 -3.10 -1.67 -13.41
C LYS A 85 -1.61 -1.30 -13.40
N PHE A 86 -1.27 -0.05 -13.12
CA PHE A 86 0.12 0.38 -12.95
C PHE A 86 0.55 0.30 -11.49
N ASP A 87 -0.26 0.84 -10.57
CA ASP A 87 0.11 0.98 -9.16
C ASP A 87 0.38 -0.37 -8.50
N ALA A 88 -0.48 -1.36 -8.75
CA ALA A 88 -0.38 -2.67 -8.13
C ALA A 88 0.93 -3.42 -8.48
N PRO A 89 1.31 -3.62 -9.76
CA PRO A 89 2.58 -4.25 -10.08
C PRO A 89 3.77 -3.38 -9.67
N PHE A 90 3.67 -2.05 -9.78
CA PHE A 90 4.76 -1.16 -9.38
C PHE A 90 5.09 -1.30 -7.89
N THR A 91 4.09 -1.17 -7.02
CA THR A 91 4.27 -1.30 -5.56
C THR A 91 4.70 -2.70 -5.15
N LEU A 92 4.20 -3.74 -5.83
CA LEU A 92 4.64 -5.11 -5.60
C LEU A 92 6.12 -5.33 -5.95
N LEU A 93 6.56 -4.86 -7.11
CA LEU A 93 7.95 -5.03 -7.58
C LEU A 93 8.93 -4.22 -6.75
N VAL A 94 8.60 -2.97 -6.42
CA VAL A 94 9.43 -2.13 -5.55
C VAL A 94 9.48 -2.74 -4.16
N GLY A 95 8.34 -3.12 -3.58
CA GLY A 95 8.29 -3.76 -2.26
C GLY A 95 9.07 -5.07 -2.22
N GLY A 96 8.92 -5.92 -3.24
CA GLY A 96 9.68 -7.16 -3.38
C GLY A 96 11.19 -6.93 -3.51
N SER A 97 11.60 -5.94 -4.30
CA SER A 97 13.01 -5.55 -4.42
C SER A 97 13.58 -5.08 -3.07
N MET A 98 12.81 -4.30 -2.31
CA MET A 98 13.23 -3.84 -0.98
C MET A 98 13.38 -5.00 0.01
N VAL A 99 12.41 -5.92 0.04
CA VAL A 99 12.49 -7.14 0.86
C VAL A 99 13.72 -7.96 0.47
N PHE A 100 13.93 -8.18 -0.83
CA PHE A 100 15.07 -8.94 -1.34
C PHE A 100 16.41 -8.31 -0.91
N LEU A 101 16.58 -7.00 -1.12
CA LEU A 101 17.80 -6.28 -0.76
C LEU A 101 18.03 -6.23 0.76
N ALA A 102 16.97 -6.07 1.55
CA ALA A 102 17.06 -6.11 3.00
C ALA A 102 17.48 -7.51 3.50
N MET A 103 17.00 -8.57 2.86
CA MET A 103 17.35 -9.95 3.22
C MET A 103 18.74 -10.38 2.72
N SER A 104 19.25 -9.75 1.65
CA SER A 104 20.56 -10.08 1.09
C SER A 104 21.74 -9.50 1.87
N VAL A 105 21.50 -8.58 2.82
CA VAL A 105 22.55 -7.93 3.62
C VAL A 105 22.59 -8.53 5.02
N ASP A 106 23.76 -9.01 5.42
CA ASP A 106 23.95 -9.63 6.73
C ASP A 106 23.77 -8.65 7.91
N PRO A 107 23.28 -9.14 9.06
CA PRO A 107 23.28 -8.40 10.32
C PRO A 107 24.68 -8.14 10.85
N LEU A 108 25.14 -6.90 10.75
CA LEU A 108 26.24 -6.41 11.58
C LEU A 108 25.67 -5.97 12.93
N GLY A 109 25.38 -6.93 13.82
CA GLY A 109 25.02 -6.67 15.22
C GLY A 109 23.66 -6.01 15.48
N SER A 110 22.67 -6.18 14.59
CA SER A 110 21.27 -5.76 14.80
C SER A 110 20.27 -6.90 14.82
#